data_AF-A0A939W9I0-F1
#
_entry.id   AF-A0A939W9I0-F1
#
_cell.length_a   1.000
_cell.length_b   1.000
_cell.length_c   1.000
_cell.angle_alpha   90.00
_cell.angle_beta   90.00
_cell.angle_gamma   90.00
#
_symmetry.space_group_name_H-M   'P 1'
#
loop_
_entity.id
_entity.type
_entity.pdbx_description
1 polymer ?
#
loop_
_entity_poly.entity_id
_entity_poly.type
_entity_poly.pdbx_seq_one_letter_code
_entity_poly.pdbx_strand_id
1 'polypeptide(L)'
;HLGSPRKDKPFVVVDCAALKGEALEREIFGSETASTAGAPAIRRGRLEQAEGGTLFLDDLSALPLEIQVKLLRVLQDRKFERVGGSSAIEADVRFVMATASDLSAMVAEGSFREDLFYRVGVVQIEMPPLRERREDIPLLVANFVAKFTADNDMKQQKSFSTQALNYLTGYDWPGNIRQLENVVESCMVLVPGAVIEEENLPPEIRDEESQFKSAVDLLPVQLDLADTLQKIEAALIRRALVRAELVQVKAAELLNISKSLLQYKLKKYGITGH
;
A
#
# COMPACT_ATOMS: atom_id res chain seq x y z
N HIS A 1 13.99 -8.32 -9.17
CA HIS A 1 15.43 -8.22 -9.50
C HIS A 1 16.22 -9.35 -8.83
N LEU A 2 16.19 -9.45 -7.49
CA LEU A 2 16.89 -10.50 -6.74
C LEU A 2 16.54 -11.95 -7.16
N GLY A 3 15.30 -12.20 -7.60
CA GLY A 3 14.86 -13.50 -8.12
C GLY A 3 15.11 -13.76 -9.61
N SER A 4 16.01 -13.03 -10.27
CA SER A 4 16.27 -13.18 -11.72
C SER A 4 17.75 -13.42 -12.02
N PRO A 5 18.10 -13.83 -13.27
CA PRO A 5 19.50 -13.92 -13.71
C PRO A 5 20.27 -12.59 -13.65
N ARG A 6 19.57 -11.45 -13.46
CA ARG A 6 20.18 -10.13 -13.34
C ARG A 6 20.40 -9.69 -11.88
N LYS A 7 20.28 -10.58 -10.89
CA LYS A 7 20.38 -10.24 -9.46
C LYS A 7 21.66 -9.51 -9.03
N ASP A 8 22.77 -9.76 -9.73
CA ASP A 8 24.09 -9.16 -9.46
C ASP A 8 24.40 -7.98 -10.41
N LYS A 9 23.42 -7.57 -11.21
CA LYS A 9 23.51 -6.46 -12.17
C LYS A 9 22.89 -5.18 -11.57
N PRO A 10 23.12 -4.00 -12.17
CA PRO A 10 22.55 -2.76 -11.64
C PRO A 10 21.01 -2.82 -11.53
N PHE A 11 20.49 -2.29 -10.42
CA PHE A 11 19.08 -1.95 -10.25
C PHE A 11 18.98 -0.44 -10.10
N VAL A 12 18.52 0.23 -11.16
CA VAL A 12 18.44 1.69 -11.23
C VAL A 12 16.99 2.11 -11.08
N VAL A 13 16.73 3.07 -10.20
CA VAL A 13 15.39 3.60 -9.93
C VAL A 13 15.27 5.01 -10.49
N VAL A 14 14.14 5.32 -11.11
CA VAL A 14 13.75 6.65 -11.55
C VAL A 14 12.35 6.93 -11.04
N ASP A 15 12.22 7.97 -10.22
CA ASP A 15 10.92 8.54 -9.86
C ASP A 15 10.52 9.52 -10.98
N CYS A 16 9.51 9.16 -11.76
CA CYS A 16 9.05 9.97 -12.89
C CYS A 16 8.31 11.24 -12.43
N ALA A 17 7.80 11.27 -11.20
CA ALA A 17 7.09 12.42 -10.64
C ALA A 17 8.05 13.45 -10.03
N ALA A 18 9.27 13.05 -9.66
CA ALA A 18 10.26 13.92 -9.02
C ALA A 18 10.83 15.01 -9.94
N LEU A 19 10.89 14.77 -11.26
CA LEU A 19 11.41 15.70 -12.26
C LEU A 19 10.35 16.00 -13.33
N LYS A 20 10.48 17.15 -14.03
CA LYS A 20 9.52 17.57 -15.06
C LYS A 20 10.22 17.92 -16.37
N GLY A 21 9.50 17.68 -17.47
CA GLY A 21 9.91 18.07 -18.83
C GLY A 21 11.31 17.57 -19.19
N GLU A 22 12.13 18.46 -19.74
CA GLU A 22 13.47 18.14 -20.22
C GLU A 22 14.41 17.62 -19.11
N ALA A 23 14.20 17.99 -17.85
CA ALA A 23 15.01 17.47 -16.74
C ALA A 23 14.82 15.97 -16.54
N LEU A 24 13.57 15.50 -16.62
CA LEU A 24 13.25 14.07 -16.55
C LEU A 24 13.81 13.33 -17.77
N GLU A 25 13.67 13.92 -18.95
CA GLU A 25 14.17 13.35 -20.19
C GLU A 25 15.70 13.14 -20.15
N ARG A 26 16.45 14.16 -19.73
CA ARG A 26 17.91 14.09 -19.58
C ARG A 26 18.32 13.13 -18.47
N GLU A 27 17.52 12.98 -17.42
CA GLU A 27 17.80 12.00 -16.36
C GLU A 27 17.64 10.58 -16.90
N ILE A 28 16.58 10.29 -17.66
CA ILE A 28 16.34 8.95 -18.23
C ILE A 28 17.36 8.62 -19.33
N PHE A 29 17.45 9.46 -20.36
CA PHE A 29 18.19 9.19 -21.60
C PHE A 29 19.61 9.76 -21.63
N GLY A 30 19.97 10.61 -20.68
CA GLY A 30 21.24 11.32 -20.70
C GLY A 30 21.22 12.54 -21.62
N SER A 31 22.32 13.28 -21.62
CA SER A 31 22.46 14.48 -22.45
C SER A 31 23.85 14.56 -23.07
N GLU A 32 23.90 15.14 -24.25
CA GLU A 32 25.13 15.44 -24.96
C GLU A 32 25.12 16.92 -25.34
N THR A 33 26.08 17.70 -24.84
CA THR A 33 26.21 19.12 -25.18
C THR A 33 27.33 19.33 -26.17
N ALA A 34 27.02 20.03 -27.26
CA ALA A 34 28.01 20.46 -28.24
C ALA A 34 29.03 21.38 -27.55
N SER A 35 30.32 21.02 -27.66
CA SER A 35 31.42 21.83 -27.13
C SER A 35 32.00 22.67 -28.24
N THR A 36 32.10 23.99 -28.03
CA THR A 36 32.80 24.92 -28.92
C THR A 36 34.33 24.80 -28.84
N ALA A 37 34.86 24.02 -27.88
CA ALA A 37 36.29 23.93 -27.60
C ALA A 37 36.86 22.49 -27.61
N GLY A 38 36.11 21.49 -28.09
CA GLY A 38 36.60 20.10 -28.15
C GLY A 38 35.50 19.04 -28.18
N ALA A 39 35.75 17.88 -27.56
CA ALA A 39 34.80 16.78 -27.49
C ALA A 39 33.52 17.17 -26.72
N PRO A 40 32.34 16.65 -27.11
CA PRO A 40 31.07 16.95 -26.45
C PRO A 40 31.08 16.49 -25.00
N ALA A 41 30.46 17.26 -24.11
CA ALA A 41 30.30 16.85 -22.72
C ALA A 41 29.10 15.90 -22.61
N ILE A 42 29.38 14.68 -22.15
CA ILE A 42 28.39 13.60 -22.07
C ILE A 42 27.99 13.37 -20.62
N ARG A 43 26.69 13.41 -20.34
CA ARG A 43 26.10 12.93 -19.09
C ARG A 43 25.29 11.68 -19.38
N ARG A 44 25.71 10.55 -18.80
CA ARG A 44 25.02 9.26 -18.96
C ARG A 44 23.68 9.26 -18.24
N GLY A 45 22.63 8.86 -18.96
CA GLY A 45 21.29 8.69 -18.41
C GLY A 45 21.15 7.46 -17.52
N ARG A 46 20.01 7.35 -16.84
CA ARG A 46 19.65 6.20 -16.01
C ARG A 46 19.51 4.91 -16.82
N LEU A 47 19.12 5.02 -18.08
CA LEU A 47 19.01 3.89 -18.98
C LEU A 47 20.39 3.26 -19.27
N GLU A 48 21.41 4.09 -19.53
CA GLU A 48 22.80 3.63 -19.67
C GLU A 48 23.35 3.04 -18.36
N GLN A 49 23.01 3.64 -17.22
CA GLN A 49 23.44 3.14 -15.91
C GLN A 49 22.81 1.78 -15.59
N ALA A 50 21.66 1.47 -16.18
CA ALA A 50 20.92 0.22 -16.00
C ALA A 50 21.33 -0.88 -17.00
N GLU A 51 22.32 -0.64 -17.85
CA GLU A 51 22.72 -1.55 -18.92
C GLU A 51 23.07 -2.96 -18.40
N GLY A 52 22.49 -3.97 -19.04
CA GLY A 52 22.55 -5.38 -18.60
C GLY A 52 21.79 -5.68 -17.30
N GLY A 53 21.13 -4.70 -16.71
CA GLY A 53 20.49 -4.72 -15.39
C GLY A 53 18.98 -4.51 -15.45
N THR A 54 18.44 -3.79 -14.48
CA THR A 54 17.00 -3.45 -14.39
C THR A 54 16.82 -1.97 -14.16
N LEU A 55 15.92 -1.36 -14.93
CA LEU A 55 15.43 0.01 -14.72
C LEU A 55 14.02 -0.06 -14.15
N PHE A 56 13.84 0.51 -12.96
CA PHE A 56 12.55 0.69 -12.31
C PHE A 56 12.07 2.12 -12.53
N LEU A 57 10.92 2.27 -13.20
CA LEU A 57 10.24 3.54 -13.39
C LEU A 57 9.07 3.61 -12.40
N ASP A 58 9.20 4.45 -11.38
CA ASP A 58 8.11 4.73 -10.46
C ASP A 58 7.21 5.84 -11.03
N ASP A 59 5.91 5.70 -10.79
CA ASP A 59 4.84 6.59 -11.27
C ASP A 59 4.85 6.87 -12.79
N LEU A 60 4.70 5.82 -13.60
CA LEU A 60 4.73 5.90 -15.07
C LEU A 60 3.72 6.90 -15.68
N SER A 61 2.59 7.13 -15.01
CA SER A 61 1.57 8.10 -15.44
C SER A 61 2.08 9.54 -15.44
N ALA A 62 3.15 9.85 -14.69
CA ALA A 62 3.75 11.18 -14.66
C ALA A 62 4.55 11.52 -15.94
N LEU A 63 4.78 10.57 -16.84
CA LEU A 63 5.57 10.80 -18.05
C LEU A 63 4.85 11.75 -19.05
N PRO A 64 5.48 12.85 -19.48
CA PRO A 64 5.00 13.65 -20.61
C PRO A 64 4.91 12.84 -21.91
N LEU A 65 3.95 13.17 -22.78
CA LEU A 65 3.73 12.48 -24.06
C LEU A 65 5.01 12.37 -24.92
N GLU A 66 5.87 13.39 -24.93
CA GLU A 66 7.12 13.37 -25.68
C GLU A 66 8.10 12.30 -25.17
N ILE A 67 8.18 12.13 -23.85
CA ILE A 67 9.00 11.11 -23.21
C ILE A 67 8.39 9.72 -23.43
N GLN A 68 7.05 9.61 -23.44
CA GLN A 68 6.35 8.36 -23.77
C GLN A 68 6.74 7.83 -25.16
N VAL A 69 6.87 8.72 -26.17
CA VAL A 69 7.33 8.33 -27.52
C VAL A 69 8.74 7.75 -27.48
N LYS A 70 9.65 8.41 -26.76
CA LYS A 70 11.04 7.94 -26.66
C LYS A 70 11.13 6.62 -25.91
N LEU A 71 10.40 6.49 -24.80
CA LEU A 71 10.33 5.24 -24.05
C LEU A 71 9.81 4.09 -24.91
N LEU A 72 8.76 4.32 -25.70
CA LEU A 72 8.23 3.32 -26.62
C LEU A 72 9.29 2.84 -27.62
N ARG A 73 10.07 3.75 -28.21
CA ARG A 73 11.18 3.40 -29.12
C ARG A 73 12.21 2.51 -28.43
N VAL A 74 12.60 2.83 -27.18
CA VAL A 74 13.55 1.98 -26.46
C VAL A 74 12.98 0.59 -26.19
N LEU A 75 11.71 0.52 -25.80
CA LEU A 75 11.04 -0.75 -25.54
C LEU A 75 10.91 -1.61 -26.81
N GLN A 76 10.75 -1.00 -27.98
CA GLN A 76 10.59 -1.67 -29.27
C GLN A 76 11.93 -2.04 -29.91
N ASP A 77 12.79 -1.05 -30.13
CA ASP A 77 14.00 -1.15 -30.94
C ASP A 77 15.25 -1.48 -30.12
N ARG A 78 15.14 -1.44 -28.78
CA ARG A 78 16.27 -1.58 -27.85
C ARG A 78 17.39 -0.59 -28.15
N LYS A 79 17.02 0.59 -28.64
CA LYS A 79 17.94 1.68 -28.96
C LYS A 79 17.35 3.01 -28.54
N PHE A 80 18.23 3.95 -28.21
CA PHE A 80 17.84 5.32 -27.87
C PHE A 80 18.98 6.29 -28.20
N GLU A 81 18.67 7.57 -28.12
CA GLU A 81 19.62 8.67 -28.34
C GLU A 81 19.62 9.57 -27.11
N ARG A 82 20.78 10.16 -26.80
CA ARG A 82 20.87 11.18 -25.74
C ARG A 82 20.16 12.45 -26.17
N VAL A 83 19.69 13.24 -25.20
CA VAL A 83 19.15 14.56 -25.50
C VAL A 83 20.27 15.44 -26.07
N GLY A 84 20.08 15.92 -27.30
CA GLY A 84 21.07 16.73 -28.03
C GLY A 84 22.12 15.91 -28.82
N GLY A 85 22.13 14.59 -28.68
CA GLY A 85 23.01 13.69 -29.44
C GLY A 85 22.27 13.03 -30.61
N SER A 86 23.03 12.49 -31.56
CA SER A 86 22.51 11.73 -32.72
C SER A 86 23.03 10.28 -32.77
N SER A 87 23.86 9.89 -31.81
CA SER A 87 24.37 8.52 -31.73
C SER A 87 23.31 7.61 -31.12
N ALA A 88 22.90 6.58 -31.88
CA ALA A 88 22.09 5.50 -31.34
C ALA A 88 22.92 4.64 -30.37
N ILE A 89 22.34 4.34 -29.21
CA ILE A 89 22.93 3.54 -28.14
C ILE A 89 22.04 2.33 -27.93
N GLU A 90 22.62 1.14 -27.88
CA GLU A 90 21.89 -0.09 -27.55
C GLU A 90 21.50 -0.12 -26.07
N ALA A 91 20.33 -0.69 -25.80
CA ALA A 91 19.74 -0.80 -24.47
C ALA A 91 19.37 -2.26 -24.18
N ASP A 92 20.21 -2.96 -23.43
CA ASP A 92 19.85 -4.27 -22.84
C ASP A 92 19.36 -4.11 -21.40
N VAL A 93 18.17 -3.53 -21.25
CA VAL A 93 17.60 -3.21 -19.93
C VAL A 93 16.29 -3.94 -19.71
N ARG A 94 16.14 -4.57 -18.53
CA ARG A 94 14.85 -5.07 -18.07
C ARG A 94 14.07 -3.93 -17.46
N PHE A 95 12.89 -3.63 -17.98
CA PHE A 95 12.02 -2.63 -17.40
C PHE A 95 11.10 -3.24 -16.35
N VAL A 96 10.92 -2.50 -15.26
CA VAL A 96 9.83 -2.71 -14.29
C VAL A 96 9.22 -1.34 -14.07
N MET A 97 7.90 -1.25 -14.12
CA MET A 97 7.21 0.02 -14.03
C MET A 97 6.10 -0.09 -13.00
N ALA A 98 5.87 0.99 -12.26
CA ALA A 98 4.77 1.12 -11.32
C ALA A 98 3.96 2.37 -11.64
N THR A 99 2.68 2.36 -11.32
CA THR A 99 1.77 3.50 -11.47
C THR A 99 0.67 3.36 -10.43
N ALA A 100 0.25 4.48 -9.84
CA ALA A 100 -0.95 4.54 -9.01
C ALA A 100 -2.21 4.92 -9.82
N SER A 101 -2.03 5.45 -11.03
CA SER A 101 -3.11 5.91 -11.89
C SER A 101 -3.64 4.81 -12.82
N ASP A 102 -4.93 4.89 -13.15
CA ASP A 102 -5.55 4.07 -14.19
C ASP A 102 -5.10 4.54 -15.57
N LEU A 103 -4.12 3.83 -16.14
CA LEU A 103 -3.60 4.14 -17.47
C LEU A 103 -4.65 3.99 -18.57
N SER A 104 -5.67 3.13 -18.39
CA SER A 104 -6.72 2.94 -19.40
C SER A 104 -7.61 4.18 -19.50
N ALA A 105 -7.95 4.79 -18.37
CA ALA A 105 -8.65 6.07 -18.32
C ALA A 105 -7.80 7.19 -18.95
N MET A 106 -6.51 7.24 -18.64
CA MET A 106 -5.59 8.25 -19.22
C MET A 106 -5.43 8.12 -20.74
N VAL A 107 -5.51 6.90 -21.29
CA VAL A 107 -5.55 6.67 -22.74
C VAL A 107 -6.82 7.27 -23.34
N ALA A 108 -7.98 7.06 -22.70
CA ALA A 108 -9.25 7.64 -23.16
C ALA A 108 -9.25 9.17 -23.13
N GLU A 109 -8.54 9.78 -22.18
CA GLU A 109 -8.37 11.22 -22.04
C GLU A 109 -7.27 11.82 -22.94
N GLY A 110 -6.48 10.98 -23.62
CA GLY A 110 -5.37 11.41 -24.48
C GLY A 110 -4.12 11.88 -23.73
N SER A 111 -4.06 11.71 -22.41
CA SER A 111 -2.89 12.04 -21.58
C SER A 111 -1.85 10.91 -21.53
N PHE A 112 -2.22 9.71 -21.98
CA PHE A 112 -1.32 8.57 -22.15
C PHE A 112 -1.49 7.93 -23.53
N ARG A 113 -0.39 7.50 -24.16
CA ARG A 113 -0.45 6.90 -25.49
C ARG A 113 -0.90 5.45 -25.45
N GLU A 114 -1.84 5.11 -26.31
CA GLU A 114 -2.37 3.75 -26.48
C GLU A 114 -1.29 2.73 -26.86
N ASP A 115 -0.37 3.09 -27.76
CA ASP A 115 0.71 2.20 -28.19
C ASP A 115 1.70 1.85 -27.07
N LEU A 116 2.02 2.80 -26.20
CA LEU A 116 2.82 2.57 -25.01
C LEU A 116 2.07 1.70 -23.99
N PHE A 117 0.77 1.97 -23.78
CA PHE A 117 -0.06 1.20 -22.83
C PHE A 117 0.00 -0.30 -23.13
N TYR A 118 -0.22 -0.69 -24.39
CA TYR A 118 -0.12 -2.10 -24.79
C TYR A 118 1.30 -2.66 -24.71
N ARG A 119 2.33 -1.83 -24.87
CA ARG A 119 3.73 -2.29 -24.78
C ARG A 119 4.19 -2.52 -23.34
N VAL A 120 3.68 -1.76 -22.38
CA VAL A 120 4.04 -1.91 -20.96
C VAL A 120 3.18 -2.95 -20.23
N GLY A 121 1.95 -3.17 -20.68
CA GLY A 121 0.97 -4.09 -20.06
C GLY A 121 1.18 -5.58 -20.31
N VAL A 122 2.39 -6.05 -20.65
CA VAL A 122 2.63 -7.47 -21.01
C VAL A 122 2.45 -8.40 -19.80
N VAL A 123 2.95 -8.00 -18.63
CA VAL A 123 2.75 -8.72 -17.37
C VAL A 123 2.37 -7.69 -16.32
N GLN A 124 1.13 -7.75 -15.86
CA GLN A 124 0.59 -6.86 -14.84
C GLN A 124 0.55 -7.58 -13.50
N ILE A 125 0.97 -6.88 -12.45
CA ILE A 125 0.86 -7.34 -11.07
C ILE A 125 0.07 -6.27 -10.33
N GLU A 126 -1.14 -6.61 -9.94
CA GLU A 126 -1.98 -5.74 -9.11
C GLU A 126 -1.51 -5.85 -7.66
N MET A 127 -1.21 -4.71 -7.04
CA MET A 127 -0.77 -4.65 -5.65
C MET A 127 -1.99 -4.44 -4.76
N PRO A 128 -2.39 -5.44 -3.95
CA PRO A 128 -3.58 -5.30 -3.13
C PRO A 128 -3.35 -4.23 -2.05
N PRO A 129 -4.38 -3.41 -1.76
CA PRO A 129 -4.33 -2.46 -0.68
C PRO A 129 -4.27 -3.16 0.68
N LEU A 130 -3.78 -2.47 1.72
CA LEU A 130 -3.61 -3.07 3.05
C LEU A 130 -4.92 -3.59 3.66
N ARG A 131 -6.05 -2.94 3.37
CA ARG A 131 -7.40 -3.38 3.80
C ARG A 131 -7.81 -4.77 3.28
N GLU A 132 -7.20 -5.25 2.20
CA GLU A 132 -7.45 -6.58 1.62
C GLU A 132 -6.49 -7.65 2.17
N ARG A 133 -5.48 -7.25 2.95
CA ARG A 133 -4.50 -8.13 3.60
C ARG A 133 -4.28 -7.76 5.07
N ARG A 134 -5.38 -7.61 5.80
CA ARG A 134 -5.38 -7.13 7.20
C ARG A 134 -4.62 -8.06 8.13
N GLU A 135 -4.55 -9.35 7.80
CA GLU A 135 -3.77 -10.38 8.50
C GLU A 135 -2.27 -10.08 8.56
N ASP A 136 -1.74 -9.27 7.63
CA ASP A 136 -0.34 -8.87 7.61
C ASP A 136 -0.05 -7.71 8.58
N ILE A 137 -1.07 -6.96 9.02
CA ILE A 137 -0.91 -5.75 9.83
C ILE A 137 -0.14 -6.02 11.13
N PRO A 138 -0.45 -7.06 11.94
CA PRO A 138 0.31 -7.34 13.16
C PRO A 138 1.80 -7.62 12.89
N LEU A 139 2.12 -8.31 11.80
CA LEU A 139 3.49 -8.61 11.41
C LEU A 139 4.23 -7.34 10.94
N LEU A 140 3.56 -6.51 10.14
CA LEU A 140 4.09 -5.22 9.70
C LEU A 140 4.36 -4.29 10.90
N VAL A 141 3.43 -4.19 11.85
CA VAL A 141 3.60 -3.42 13.08
C VAL A 141 4.81 -3.93 13.86
N ALA A 142 4.94 -5.24 14.06
CA ALA A 142 6.09 -5.83 14.74
C ALA A 142 7.42 -5.49 14.05
N ASN A 143 7.44 -5.53 12.72
CA ASN A 143 8.61 -5.15 11.92
C ASN A 143 8.95 -3.66 12.07
N PHE A 144 7.97 -2.76 12.00
CA PHE A 144 8.20 -1.32 12.19
C PHE A 144 8.66 -0.99 13.61
N VAL A 145 8.07 -1.62 14.62
CA VAL A 145 8.52 -1.47 16.01
C VAL A 145 9.99 -1.88 16.14
N ALA A 146 10.38 -3.02 15.58
CA ALA A 146 11.77 -3.48 15.62
C ALA A 146 12.72 -2.50 14.89
N LYS A 147 12.33 -2.05 13.70
CA LYS A 147 13.04 -1.04 12.92
C LYS A 147 13.25 0.25 13.72
N PHE A 148 12.18 0.86 14.24
CA PHE A 148 12.26 2.13 14.96
C PHE A 148 12.95 2.01 16.32
N THR A 149 12.89 0.84 16.97
CA THR A 149 13.68 0.60 18.19
C THR A 149 15.17 0.67 17.88
N ALA A 150 15.60 0.06 16.77
CA ALA A 150 16.99 0.09 16.33
C ALA A 150 17.42 1.47 15.84
N ASP A 151 16.61 2.12 14.99
CA ASP A 151 16.94 3.42 14.39
C ASP A 151 17.02 4.56 15.43
N ASN A 152 16.28 4.45 16.55
CA ASN A 152 16.26 5.46 17.62
C ASN A 152 17.07 5.07 18.87
N ASP A 153 17.89 4.01 18.80
CA ASP A 153 18.69 3.50 19.93
C ASP A 153 17.88 3.32 21.24
N MET A 154 16.64 2.86 21.11
CA MET A 154 15.74 2.72 22.25
C MET A 154 16.18 1.53 23.10
N LYS A 155 16.43 1.80 24.40
CA LYS A 155 16.85 0.77 25.36
C LYS A 155 15.83 -0.36 25.55
N GLN A 156 14.57 -0.11 25.26
CA GLN A 156 13.48 -1.07 25.40
C GLN A 156 12.59 -1.01 24.17
N GLN A 157 12.34 -2.17 23.57
CA GLN A 157 11.35 -2.33 22.53
C GLN A 157 9.95 -2.17 23.13
N LYS A 158 9.17 -1.24 22.60
CA LYS A 158 7.76 -1.08 22.97
C LYS A 158 6.92 -2.15 22.29
N SER A 159 5.73 -2.41 22.82
CA SER A 159 4.75 -3.32 22.23
C SER A 159 3.38 -2.64 22.17
N PHE A 160 2.57 -2.98 21.17
CA PHE A 160 1.16 -2.59 21.15
C PHE A 160 0.35 -3.57 21.97
N SER A 161 -0.62 -3.07 22.75
CA SER A 161 -1.58 -3.93 23.42
C SER A 161 -2.48 -4.64 22.42
N THR A 162 -3.10 -5.74 22.86
CA THR A 162 -4.03 -6.51 22.01
C THR A 162 -5.17 -5.64 21.49
N GLN A 163 -5.65 -4.70 22.30
CA GLN A 163 -6.73 -3.80 21.91
C GLN A 163 -6.26 -2.78 20.87
N ALA A 164 -5.09 -2.17 21.06
CA ALA A 164 -4.49 -1.29 20.07
C ALA A 164 -4.26 -2.01 18.72
N LEU A 165 -3.74 -3.24 18.73
CA LEU A 165 -3.57 -4.05 17.51
C LEU A 165 -4.89 -4.35 16.81
N ASN A 166 -5.97 -4.60 17.56
CA ASN A 166 -7.29 -4.80 16.97
C ASN A 166 -7.79 -3.54 16.26
N TYR A 167 -7.59 -2.34 16.84
CA TYR A 167 -7.93 -1.08 16.18
C TYR A 167 -7.10 -0.87 14.90
N LEU A 168 -5.78 -1.13 14.96
CA LEU A 168 -4.92 -1.05 13.78
C LEU A 168 -5.34 -2.03 12.68
N THR A 169 -5.78 -3.24 13.05
CA THR A 169 -6.24 -4.27 12.09
C THR A 169 -7.62 -3.95 11.52
N GLY A 170 -8.47 -3.27 12.29
CA GLY A 170 -9.83 -2.88 11.92
C GLY A 170 -9.91 -1.70 10.96
N TYR A 171 -8.87 -0.87 10.88
CA TYR A 171 -8.83 0.34 10.07
C TYR A 171 -8.54 0.06 8.58
N ASP A 172 -9.06 0.90 7.68
CA ASP A 172 -8.96 0.70 6.22
C ASP A 172 -7.61 1.11 5.62
N TRP A 173 -6.83 1.94 6.32
CA TRP A 173 -5.54 2.43 5.85
C TRP A 173 -5.60 3.03 4.44
N PRO A 174 -6.29 4.17 4.23
CA PRO A 174 -6.31 4.86 2.93
C PRO A 174 -4.90 5.20 2.43
N GLY A 175 -3.95 5.50 3.32
CA GLY A 175 -2.54 5.69 2.99
C GLY A 175 -1.68 4.41 3.04
N ASN A 176 -2.32 3.24 3.15
CA ASN A 176 -1.71 1.90 3.09
C ASN A 176 -0.55 1.75 4.10
N ILE A 177 0.48 0.97 3.74
CA ILE A 177 1.70 0.76 4.55
C ILE A 177 2.31 2.09 5.03
N ARG A 178 2.36 3.13 4.18
CA ARG A 178 2.99 4.41 4.57
C ARG A 178 2.27 5.08 5.74
N GLN A 179 0.93 5.09 5.73
CA GLN A 179 0.17 5.61 6.87
C GLN A 179 0.34 4.74 8.11
N LEU A 180 0.32 3.41 7.97
CA LEU A 180 0.57 2.49 9.09
C LEU A 180 1.95 2.73 9.72
N GLU A 181 3.00 2.84 8.90
CA GLU A 181 4.37 3.10 9.35
C GLU A 181 4.45 4.42 10.12
N ASN A 182 3.89 5.51 9.59
CA ASN A 182 3.88 6.82 10.24
C ASN A 182 3.15 6.81 11.60
N VAL A 183 2.02 6.09 11.68
CA VAL A 183 1.26 5.96 12.93
C VAL A 183 2.07 5.18 13.96
N VAL A 184 2.68 4.06 13.57
CA VAL A 184 3.54 3.27 14.45
C VAL A 184 4.74 4.07 14.92
N GLU A 185 5.42 4.79 14.02
CA GLU A 185 6.53 5.68 14.36
C GLU A 185 6.11 6.76 15.36
N SER A 186 4.98 7.42 15.11
CA SER A 186 4.44 8.45 15.99
C SER A 186 4.15 7.90 17.39
N CYS A 187 3.54 6.72 17.50
CA CYS A 187 3.32 6.07 18.79
C CYS A 187 4.63 5.68 19.48
N MET A 188 5.62 5.20 18.72
CA MET A 188 6.94 4.86 19.24
C MET A 188 7.65 6.08 19.85
N VAL A 189 7.46 7.27 19.30
CA VAL A 189 8.08 8.51 19.80
C VAL A 189 7.27 9.14 20.94
N LEU A 190 5.95 9.26 20.78
CA LEU A 190 5.12 10.09 21.66
C LEU A 190 4.66 9.40 22.95
N VAL A 191 4.54 8.06 22.94
CA VAL A 191 3.96 7.34 24.08
C VAL A 191 5.02 7.03 25.12
N PRO A 192 4.93 7.54 26.36
CA PRO A 192 5.84 7.12 27.41
C PRO A 192 5.53 5.68 27.86
N GLY A 193 6.57 4.90 28.17
CA GLY A 193 6.42 3.53 28.67
C GLY A 193 6.63 2.44 27.62
N ALA A 194 6.43 1.19 28.02
CA ALA A 194 6.73 0.01 27.20
C ALA A 194 5.54 -0.50 26.39
N VAL A 195 4.31 -0.16 26.78
CA VAL A 195 3.08 -0.64 26.14
C VAL A 195 2.33 0.54 25.54
N ILE A 196 1.99 0.44 24.26
CA ILE A 196 1.16 1.40 23.53
C ILE A 196 -0.27 0.87 23.57
N GLU A 197 -1.13 1.60 24.26
CA GLU A 197 -2.54 1.27 24.44
C GLU A 197 -3.41 1.94 23.35
N GLU A 198 -4.66 1.51 23.22
CA GLU A 198 -5.58 2.04 22.20
C GLU A 198 -5.79 3.56 22.36
N GLU A 199 -5.74 4.09 23.58
CA GLU A 199 -5.91 5.52 23.85
C GLU A 199 -4.82 6.40 23.24
N ASN A 200 -3.67 5.80 22.94
CA ASN A 200 -2.54 6.46 22.31
C ASN A 200 -2.62 6.51 20.77
N LEU A 201 -3.56 5.78 20.18
CA LEU A 201 -3.75 5.78 18.73
C LEU A 201 -4.43 7.09 18.27
N PRO A 202 -4.15 7.54 17.04
CA PRO A 202 -4.87 8.66 16.43
C PRO A 202 -6.40 8.49 16.53
N PRO A 203 -7.17 9.56 16.83
CA PRO A 203 -8.63 9.50 16.95
C PRO A 203 -9.33 8.88 15.74
N GLU A 204 -8.82 9.13 14.52
CA GLU A 204 -9.36 8.59 13.27
C GLU A 204 -9.33 7.05 13.20
N ILE A 205 -8.37 6.40 13.87
CA ILE A 205 -8.25 4.94 13.92
C ILE A 205 -9.19 4.37 14.98
N ARG A 206 -9.46 5.15 16.03
CA ARG A 206 -10.33 4.79 17.16
C ARG A 206 -11.80 5.04 16.89
N ASP A 207 -12.14 5.73 15.79
CA ASP A 207 -13.52 6.02 15.43
C ASP A 207 -14.27 4.72 15.10
N GLU A 208 -15.05 4.25 16.08
CA GLU A 208 -15.84 3.03 15.99
C GLU A 208 -16.87 3.09 14.86
N GLU A 209 -17.37 4.28 14.50
CA GLU A 209 -18.33 4.44 13.41
C GLU A 209 -17.66 4.26 12.04
N SER A 210 -16.43 4.76 11.88
CA SER A 210 -15.63 4.51 10.69
C SER A 210 -15.26 3.02 10.59
N GLN A 211 -14.85 2.39 11.69
CA GLN A 211 -14.53 0.95 11.69
C GLN A 211 -15.76 0.08 11.39
N PHE A 212 -16.93 0.46 11.89
CA PHE A 212 -18.17 -0.26 11.60
C PHE A 212 -18.54 -0.16 10.12
N LYS A 213 -18.41 1.01 9.49
CA LYS A 213 -18.60 1.18 8.03
C LYS A 213 -17.63 0.31 7.24
N SER A 214 -16.34 0.34 7.58
CA SER A 214 -15.32 -0.51 6.96
C SER A 214 -15.64 -2.00 7.07
N ALA A 215 -16.11 -2.46 8.24
CA ALA A 215 -16.50 -3.85 8.44
C ALA A 215 -17.74 -4.26 7.62
N VAL A 216 -18.68 -3.33 7.41
CA VAL A 216 -19.85 -3.54 6.54
C VAL A 216 -19.45 -3.59 5.07
N ASP A 217 -18.49 -2.77 4.62
CA ASP A 217 -18.03 -2.76 3.23
C ASP A 217 -17.31 -4.06 2.80
N LEU A 218 -16.78 -4.82 3.77
CA LEU A 218 -16.19 -6.14 3.54
C LEU A 218 -17.22 -7.28 3.39
N LEU A 219 -18.49 -7.01 3.67
CA LEU A 219 -19.53 -8.00 3.53
C LEU A 219 -19.81 -8.27 2.04
N PRO A 220 -19.98 -9.55 1.61
CA PRO A 220 -20.31 -9.88 0.23
C PRO A 220 -21.49 -9.08 -0.34
N VAL A 221 -21.41 -8.66 -1.61
CA VAL A 221 -22.47 -7.87 -2.27
C VAL A 221 -23.82 -8.61 -2.30
N GLN A 222 -23.79 -9.95 -2.26
CA GLN A 222 -24.97 -10.80 -2.18
C GLN A 222 -25.02 -11.50 -0.83
N LEU A 223 -25.86 -10.99 0.07
CA LEU A 223 -26.13 -11.57 1.38
C LEU A 223 -27.63 -11.61 1.64
N ASP A 224 -28.06 -12.64 2.36
CA ASP A 224 -29.35 -12.58 3.04
C ASP A 224 -29.17 -11.75 4.32
N LEU A 225 -29.75 -10.54 4.31
CA LEU A 225 -29.69 -9.62 5.43
C LEU A 225 -30.29 -10.25 6.72
N ALA A 226 -31.38 -10.98 6.59
CA ALA A 226 -32.08 -11.55 7.74
C ALA A 226 -31.25 -12.66 8.40
N ASP A 227 -30.60 -13.52 7.61
CA ASP A 227 -29.71 -14.57 8.13
C ASP A 227 -28.42 -13.98 8.73
N THR A 228 -27.84 -12.99 8.06
CA THR A 228 -26.61 -12.32 8.52
C THR A 228 -26.83 -11.62 9.87
N LEU A 229 -27.93 -10.86 10.01
CA LEU A 229 -28.27 -10.21 11.27
C LEU A 229 -28.55 -11.22 12.39
N GLN A 230 -29.16 -12.37 12.10
CA GLN A 230 -29.36 -13.42 13.09
C GLN A 230 -28.04 -14.01 13.59
N LYS A 231 -27.07 -14.24 12.69
CA LYS A 231 -25.73 -14.73 13.05
C LYS A 231 -24.97 -13.74 13.91
N ILE A 232 -24.99 -12.45 13.55
CA ILE A 232 -24.37 -11.36 14.32
C ILE A 232 -25.03 -11.26 15.69
N GLU A 233 -26.35 -11.23 15.76
CA GLU A 233 -27.09 -11.14 17.02
C GLU A 233 -26.80 -12.32 17.95
N ALA A 234 -26.79 -13.55 17.42
CA ALA A 234 -26.47 -14.74 18.19
C ALA A 234 -25.02 -14.74 18.70
N ALA A 235 -24.07 -14.23 17.90
CA ALA A 235 -22.67 -14.10 18.29
C ALA A 235 -22.49 -13.06 19.41
N LEU A 236 -23.16 -11.90 19.32
CA LEU A 236 -23.15 -10.87 20.37
C LEU A 236 -23.72 -11.39 21.68
N ILE A 237 -24.84 -12.12 21.62
CA ILE A 237 -25.46 -12.73 22.80
C ILE A 237 -24.51 -13.73 23.48
N ARG A 238 -23.86 -14.61 22.68
CA ARG A 238 -22.87 -15.56 23.22
C ARG A 238 -21.69 -14.84 23.88
N ARG A 239 -21.15 -13.80 23.23
CA ARG A 239 -20.03 -13.02 23.77
C ARG A 239 -20.39 -12.30 25.07
N ALA A 240 -21.60 -11.73 25.15
CA ALA A 240 -22.09 -11.08 26.36
C ALA A 240 -22.29 -12.08 27.50
N LEU A 241 -22.86 -13.25 27.22
CA LEU A 241 -22.99 -14.33 28.22
C LEU A 241 -21.64 -14.77 28.77
N VAL A 242 -20.64 -14.97 27.92
CA VAL A 242 -19.28 -15.35 28.37
C VAL A 242 -18.68 -14.28 29.27
N ARG A 243 -18.79 -13.00 28.90
CA ARG A 243 -18.31 -11.87 29.73
C ARG A 243 -19.08 -11.71 31.05
N ALA A 244 -20.34 -12.12 31.06
CA ALA A 244 -21.21 -12.05 32.22
C ALA A 244 -21.17 -13.32 33.10
N GLU A 245 -20.21 -14.22 32.88
CA GLU A 245 -20.11 -15.52 33.59
C GLU A 245 -21.42 -16.34 33.48
N LEU A 246 -22.06 -16.30 32.32
CA LEU A 246 -23.34 -16.92 31.98
C LEU A 246 -24.56 -16.36 32.74
N VAL A 247 -24.41 -15.30 33.54
CA VAL A 247 -25.53 -14.67 34.25
C VAL A 247 -26.36 -13.84 33.27
N GLN A 248 -27.57 -14.32 32.96
CA GLN A 248 -28.46 -13.69 31.97
C GLN A 248 -28.77 -12.21 32.25
N VAL A 249 -28.97 -11.83 33.52
CA VAL A 249 -29.31 -10.44 33.88
C VAL A 249 -28.16 -9.49 33.53
N LYS A 250 -26.94 -9.85 33.93
CA LYS A 250 -25.73 -9.08 33.61
C LYS A 250 -25.47 -9.03 32.10
N ALA A 251 -25.70 -10.14 31.39
CA ALA A 251 -25.56 -10.17 29.93
C ALA A 251 -26.57 -9.24 29.23
N ALA A 252 -27.81 -9.16 29.74
CA ALA A 252 -28.83 -8.25 29.21
C ALA A 252 -28.45 -6.78 29.45
N GLU A 253 -27.91 -6.46 30.63
CA GLU A 253 -27.37 -5.13 30.95
C GLU A 253 -26.19 -4.75 30.04
N LEU A 254 -25.24 -5.66 29.81
CA LEU A 254 -24.11 -5.43 28.89
C LEU A 254 -24.55 -5.15 27.46
N LEU A 255 -25.65 -5.75 27.02
CA LEU A 255 -26.24 -5.56 25.69
C LEU A 255 -27.27 -4.42 25.63
N ASN A 256 -27.54 -3.77 26.77
CA ASN A 256 -28.56 -2.73 26.91
C ASN A 256 -29.96 -3.14 26.41
N ILE A 257 -30.36 -4.38 26.68
CA ILE A 257 -31.67 -4.92 26.35
C ILE A 257 -32.39 -5.42 27.60
N SER A 258 -33.72 -5.53 27.54
CA SER A 258 -34.47 -6.11 28.65
C SER A 258 -34.14 -7.59 28.83
N LYS A 259 -34.20 -8.07 30.09
CA LYS A 259 -34.06 -9.50 30.40
C LYS A 259 -35.05 -10.36 29.61
N SER A 260 -36.29 -9.91 29.44
CA SER A 260 -37.31 -10.62 28.67
C SER A 260 -36.95 -10.74 27.19
N LEU A 261 -36.37 -9.69 26.60
CA LEU A 261 -35.88 -9.73 25.23
C LEU A 261 -34.69 -10.69 25.09
N LEU A 262 -33.72 -10.65 26.02
CA LEU A 262 -32.60 -11.60 26.02
C LEU A 262 -33.11 -13.05 26.09
N GLN A 263 -34.03 -13.36 27.00
CA GLN A 263 -34.61 -14.71 27.13
C GLN A 263 -35.31 -15.19 25.86
N TYR A 264 -36.05 -14.29 25.20
CA TYR A 264 -36.66 -14.59 23.91
C TYR A 264 -35.58 -14.93 22.85
N LYS A 265 -34.51 -14.13 22.77
CA LYS A 265 -33.42 -14.34 21.81
C LYS A 265 -32.60 -15.61 22.11
N LEU A 266 -32.37 -15.94 23.38
CA LEU A 266 -31.74 -17.20 23.80
C LEU A 266 -32.54 -18.41 23.32
N LYS A 267 -33.87 -18.38 23.49
CA LYS A 267 -34.75 -19.43 22.99
C LYS A 267 -34.77 -19.49 21.46
N LYS A 268 -34.84 -18.32 20.80
CA LYS A 268 -34.84 -18.22 19.33
C LYS A 268 -33.57 -18.81 18.71
N TYR A 269 -32.41 -18.60 19.34
CA TYR A 269 -31.11 -19.03 18.82
C TYR A 269 -30.57 -20.33 19.45
N GLY A 270 -31.35 -20.97 20.32
CA GLY A 270 -30.94 -22.22 20.98
C GLY A 270 -29.71 -22.07 21.87
N ILE A 271 -29.50 -20.90 22.48
CA ILE A 271 -28.35 -20.61 23.35
C ILE A 271 -28.75 -20.85 24.80
N THR A 272 -28.01 -21.71 25.50
CA THR A 272 -28.20 -21.97 26.93
C THR A 272 -27.33 -21.04 27.77
N GLY A 273 -27.94 -20.26 28.65
CA GLY A 273 -27.28 -19.52 29.74
C GLY A 273 -27.97 -19.89 31.05
N HIS A 274 -27.21 -20.06 32.13
CA HIS A 274 -27.76 -20.40 33.45
C HIS A 274 -28.48 -19.22 34.12
#